data_AF-A0A2T4VA10-F1
#
_entry.id   AF-A0A2T4VA10-F1
#
_cell.length_a   1.000
_cell.length_b   1.000
_cell.length_c   1.000
_cell.angle_alpha   90.00
_cell.angle_beta   90.00
_cell.angle_gamma   90.00
#
_symmetry.space_group_name_H-M   'P 1'
#
loop_
_entity.id
_entity.type
_entity.pdbx_description
1 polymer ?
#
loop_
_entity_poly.entity_id
_entity_poly.type
_entity_poly.pdbx_seq_one_letter_code
_entity_poly.pdbx_strand_id
1 'polypeptide(L)'
;MVALVFARERAEALLDGLRGPEARQAKNHLAGFAALSSARRQARVAVEFGVRPDAAARLRAVMEESPEVLRREIFRRLPPYHRSLFPERQVEPPDAAATPSVCALAERLIREATR
;
A
#
# COMPACT_ATOMS: atom_id res chain seq x y z
N MET A 1 11.46 -7.75 4.20
CA MET A 1 10.76 -8.98 3.77
C MET A 1 10.30 -9.75 5.02
N VAL A 2 9.38 -9.19 5.83
CA VAL A 2 9.01 -9.72 7.17
C VAL A 2 7.52 -9.47 7.51
N ALA A 3 6.60 -9.62 6.55
CA ALA A 3 5.17 -9.40 6.82
C ALA A 3 4.26 -10.63 6.66
N LEU A 4 4.73 -11.72 6.03
CA LEU A 4 3.79 -12.73 5.49
C LEU A 4 3.75 -14.08 6.22
N VAL A 5 4.62 -14.34 7.20
CA VAL A 5 4.60 -15.63 7.93
C VAL A 5 3.65 -15.58 9.14
N PHE A 6 3.42 -14.40 9.74
CA PHE A 6 2.52 -14.23 10.90
C PHE A 6 1.03 -14.10 10.55
N ALA A 7 0.67 -13.98 9.27
CA ALA A 7 -0.72 -13.77 8.87
C ALA A 7 -1.55 -15.07 8.91
N ARG A 8 -0.94 -16.25 8.68
CA ARG A 8 -1.70 -17.51 8.56
C ARG A 8 -2.45 -17.86 9.85
N GLU A 9 -1.77 -17.79 10.98
CA GLU A 9 -2.33 -18.22 12.27
C GLU A 9 -3.30 -17.19 12.87
N ARG A 10 -3.19 -15.92 12.43
CA ARG A 10 -4.05 -14.83 12.93
C ARG A 10 -5.20 -14.48 11.98
N ALA A 11 -5.23 -15.05 10.78
CA ALA A 11 -6.22 -14.69 9.76
C ALA A 11 -7.66 -15.00 10.19
N GLU A 12 -7.89 -16.11 10.88
CA GLU A 12 -9.23 -16.44 11.40
C GLU A 12 -9.69 -15.41 12.44
N ALA A 13 -8.80 -15.03 13.37
CA ALA A 13 -9.08 -14.02 14.38
C ALA A 13 -9.40 -12.63 13.79
N LEU A 14 -8.92 -12.33 12.58
CA LEU A 14 -9.28 -11.10 11.87
C LEU A 14 -10.71 -11.12 11.31
N LEU A 15 -11.33 -12.30 11.17
CA LEU A 15 -12.67 -12.47 10.61
C LEU A 15 -13.76 -12.64 11.69
N ASP A 16 -13.40 -12.73 12.97
CA ASP A 16 -14.33 -13.01 14.07
C ASP A 16 -15.43 -11.94 14.26
N GLY A 17 -15.22 -10.72 13.74
CA GLY A 17 -16.22 -9.65 13.75
C GLY A 17 -17.24 -9.70 12.60
N LEU A 18 -17.01 -10.52 11.55
CA LEU A 18 -17.91 -10.62 10.40
C LEU A 18 -19.10 -11.52 10.74
N ARG A 19 -20.30 -11.10 10.32
CA ARG A 19 -21.54 -11.88 10.50
C ARG A 19 -22.20 -12.15 9.16
N GLY A 20 -23.10 -13.14 9.14
CA GLY A 20 -23.97 -13.38 7.99
C GLY A 20 -23.26 -13.99 6.78
N PRO A 21 -23.74 -13.70 5.55
CA PRO A 21 -23.23 -14.29 4.32
C PRO A 21 -21.77 -13.87 4.02
N GLU A 22 -21.37 -12.63 4.35
CA GLU A 22 -19.98 -12.18 4.10
C GLU A 22 -18.97 -12.96 4.95
N ALA A 23 -19.33 -13.31 6.19
CA ALA A 23 -18.47 -14.12 7.06
C ALA A 23 -18.21 -15.51 6.47
N ARG A 24 -19.24 -16.15 5.92
CA ARG A 24 -19.10 -17.46 5.25
C ARG A 24 -18.22 -17.35 4.00
N GLN A 25 -18.44 -16.31 3.20
CA GLN A 25 -17.63 -16.07 2.00
C GLN A 25 -16.16 -15.83 2.34
N ALA A 26 -15.88 -15.00 3.36
CA ALA A 26 -14.52 -14.70 3.81
C ALA A 26 -13.81 -15.95 4.37
N LYS A 27 -14.50 -16.76 5.17
CA LYS A 27 -13.94 -18.03 5.71
C LYS A 27 -13.66 -19.05 4.61
N ASN A 28 -14.55 -19.21 3.64
CA ASN A 28 -14.33 -20.10 2.50
C ASN A 28 -13.17 -19.63 1.63
N HIS A 29 -13.05 -18.31 1.42
CA HIS A 29 -11.93 -17.73 0.69
C HIS A 29 -10.60 -17.97 1.43
N LEU A 30 -10.57 -17.78 2.74
CA LEU A 30 -9.40 -18.06 3.58
C LEU A 30 -8.99 -19.53 3.54
N ALA A 31 -9.96 -20.46 3.63
CA ALA A 31 -9.70 -21.90 3.55
C ALA A 31 -9.10 -22.29 2.20
N GLY A 32 -9.67 -21.79 1.09
CA GLY A 32 -9.14 -22.00 -0.25
C GLY A 32 -7.74 -21.42 -0.44
N PHE A 33 -7.49 -20.25 0.15
CA PHE A 33 -6.18 -19.61 0.12
C PHE A 33 -5.13 -20.37 0.97
N ALA A 34 -5.50 -20.86 2.15
CA ALA A 34 -4.64 -21.63 3.04
C ALA A 34 -4.23 -23.00 2.47
N ALA A 35 -5.07 -23.60 1.61
CA ALA A 35 -4.78 -24.86 0.93
C ALA A 35 -3.75 -24.73 -0.21
N LEU A 36 -3.46 -23.52 -0.69
CA LEU A 36 -2.47 -23.30 -1.75
C LEU A 36 -1.04 -23.54 -1.24
N SER A 37 -0.18 -24.05 -2.12
CA SER A 37 1.27 -24.12 -1.86
C SER A 37 1.86 -22.72 -1.66
N SER A 38 3.00 -22.64 -0.96
CA SER A 38 3.64 -21.35 -0.66
C SER A 38 3.86 -20.48 -1.91
N ALA A 39 4.41 -21.07 -2.98
CA ALA A 39 4.65 -20.38 -4.24
C ALA A 39 3.36 -19.86 -4.90
N ARG A 40 2.29 -20.66 -4.91
CA ARG A 40 0.99 -20.24 -5.48
C ARG A 40 0.32 -19.15 -4.66
N ARG A 41 0.42 -19.21 -3.32
CA ARG A 41 -0.05 -18.11 -2.46
C ARG A 41 0.70 -16.82 -2.72
N GLN A 42 2.02 -16.88 -2.81
CA GLN A 42 2.85 -15.71 -3.07
C GLN A 42 2.54 -15.10 -4.43
N ALA A 43 2.38 -15.93 -5.47
CA ALA A 43 1.97 -15.46 -6.79
C ALA A 43 0.58 -14.83 -6.76
N ARG A 44 -0.39 -15.45 -6.09
CA ARG A 44 -1.75 -14.94 -5.97
C ARG A 44 -1.82 -13.63 -5.19
N VAL A 45 -1.06 -13.50 -4.10
CA VAL A 45 -0.91 -12.24 -3.35
C VAL A 45 -0.23 -11.18 -4.19
N ALA A 46 0.78 -11.54 -4.98
CA ALA A 46 1.43 -10.60 -5.89
C ALA A 46 0.53 -10.17 -7.06
N VAL A 47 -0.52 -10.91 -7.39
CA VAL A 47 -1.51 -10.52 -8.40
C VAL A 47 -2.65 -9.71 -7.76
N GLU A 48 -3.19 -10.18 -6.64
CA GLU A 48 -4.34 -9.55 -5.96
C GLU A 48 -3.94 -8.28 -5.18
N PHE A 49 -2.71 -8.23 -4.66
CA PHE A 49 -2.15 -7.13 -3.86
C PHE A 49 -0.78 -6.66 -4.39
N GLY A 50 -0.51 -6.90 -5.67
CA GLY A 50 0.70 -6.45 -6.36
C GLY A 50 0.74 -4.97 -6.66
N VAL A 51 1.64 -4.58 -7.56
CA VAL A 51 1.68 -3.21 -8.09
C VAL A 51 0.35 -2.92 -8.76
N ARG A 52 -0.41 -1.98 -8.21
CA ARG A 52 -1.70 -1.58 -8.78
C ARG A 52 -1.49 -0.98 -10.18
N PRO A 53 -2.23 -1.41 -11.21
CA PRO A 53 -2.01 -0.94 -12.59
C PRO A 53 -2.27 0.55 -12.79
N ASP A 54 -3.08 1.16 -11.91
CA ASP A 54 -3.44 2.57 -11.86
C ASP A 54 -2.55 3.40 -10.91
N ALA A 55 -1.45 2.82 -10.38
CA ALA A 55 -0.60 3.48 -9.39
C ALA A 55 -0.08 4.85 -9.85
N ALA A 56 0.26 4.98 -11.12
CA ALA A 56 0.70 6.25 -11.70
C ALA A 56 -0.41 7.32 -11.68
N ALA A 57 -1.64 6.95 -12.02
CA ALA A 57 -2.78 7.87 -12.01
C ALA A 57 -3.13 8.30 -10.58
N ARG A 58 -3.14 7.37 -9.63
CA ARG A 58 -3.41 7.69 -8.22
C ARG A 58 -2.32 8.53 -7.57
N LEU A 59 -1.04 8.26 -7.86
CA LEU A 59 0.04 9.10 -7.38
C LEU A 59 -0.09 10.54 -7.88
N ARG A 60 -0.51 10.74 -9.14
CA ARG A 60 -0.78 12.09 -9.67
C ARG A 60 -1.92 12.76 -8.92
N ALA A 61 -3.04 12.07 -8.72
CA ALA A 61 -4.18 12.61 -7.97
C ALA A 61 -3.80 12.99 -6.53
N VAL A 62 -3.07 12.10 -5.83
CA VAL A 62 -2.56 12.38 -4.48
C VAL A 62 -1.66 13.61 -4.46
N MET A 63 -0.78 13.77 -5.45
CA MET A 63 0.09 14.95 -5.55
C MET A 63 -0.70 16.23 -5.84
N GLU A 64 -1.73 16.16 -6.67
CA GLU A 64 -2.58 17.32 -6.98
C GLU A 64 -3.35 17.81 -5.75
N GLU A 65 -3.98 16.89 -5.02
CA GLU A 65 -4.81 17.16 -3.85
C GLU A 65 -4.02 17.53 -2.58
N SER A 66 -2.73 17.16 -2.52
CA SER A 66 -1.90 17.39 -1.32
C SER A 66 -1.46 18.86 -1.18
N PRO A 67 -1.35 19.40 0.04
CA PRO A 67 -0.67 20.68 0.28
C PRO A 67 0.82 20.64 -0.11
N GLU A 68 1.43 21.79 -0.44
CA GLU A 68 2.79 21.83 -1.00
C GLU A 68 3.86 21.18 -0.10
N VAL A 69 3.81 21.40 1.22
CA VAL A 69 4.72 20.76 2.18
C VAL A 69 4.61 19.23 2.11
N LEU A 70 3.39 18.70 1.96
CA LEU A 70 3.14 17.27 1.83
C LEU A 70 3.59 16.75 0.45
N ARG A 71 3.36 17.50 -0.63
CA ARG A 71 3.85 17.13 -1.98
C ARG A 71 5.36 17.00 -2.02
N ARG A 72 6.10 17.93 -1.41
CA ARG A 72 7.57 17.87 -1.30
C ARG A 72 8.02 16.62 -0.57
N GLU A 73 7.39 16.33 0.57
CA GLU A 73 7.74 15.15 1.36
C GLU A 73 7.35 13.82 0.68
N ILE A 74 6.26 13.80 -0.08
CA ILE A 74 5.87 12.67 -0.94
C ILE A 74 6.91 12.47 -2.04
N PHE A 75 7.27 13.52 -2.78
CA PHE A 75 8.27 13.44 -3.86
C PHE A 75 9.65 13.02 -3.37
N ARG A 76 10.09 13.55 -2.23
CA ARG A 76 11.36 13.18 -1.60
C ARG A 76 11.43 11.69 -1.27
N ARG A 77 10.32 11.11 -0.81
CA ARG A 77 10.22 9.69 -0.41
C ARG A 77 9.82 8.72 -1.53
N LEU A 78 9.33 9.23 -2.66
CA LEU A 78 8.96 8.41 -3.80
C LEU A 78 10.16 7.60 -4.31
N PRO A 79 9.99 6.29 -4.60
CA PRO A 79 11.02 5.49 -5.24
C PRO A 79 11.46 6.12 -6.57
N PRO A 80 12.75 6.02 -6.97
CA PRO A 80 13.28 6.69 -8.16
C PRO A 80 12.47 6.44 -9.44
N TYR A 81 11.98 5.21 -9.62
CA TYR A 81 11.14 4.84 -10.77
C TYR A 81 9.87 5.70 -10.89
N HIS A 82 9.20 5.99 -9.79
CA HIS A 82 7.96 6.79 -9.78
C HIS A 82 8.21 8.29 -9.88
N ARG A 83 9.46 8.77 -9.64
CA ARG A 83 9.78 10.20 -9.78
C ARG A 83 9.72 10.67 -11.23
N SER A 84 9.96 9.77 -12.19
CA SER A 84 9.78 10.05 -13.62
C SER A 84 8.37 10.53 -14.00
N LEU A 85 7.37 10.28 -13.15
CA LEU A 85 6.00 10.75 -13.34
C LEU A 85 5.83 12.26 -13.11
N PHE A 86 6.81 12.92 -12.47
CA PHE A 86 6.78 14.33 -12.09
C PHE A 86 8.09 15.03 -12.54
N PRO A 87 8.32 15.16 -13.86
CA PRO A 87 9.56 15.73 -14.40
C PRO A 87 9.82 17.17 -13.98
N GLU A 88 8.77 17.92 -13.61
CA GLU A 88 8.83 19.30 -13.16
C GLU A 88 9.35 19.46 -11.72
N ARG A 89 9.44 18.38 -10.94
CA ARG A 89 9.85 18.43 -9.52
C ARG A 89 11.29 17.96 -9.33
N GLN A 90 12.00 18.66 -8.44
CA GLN A 90 13.34 18.29 -8.00
C GLN A 90 13.31 17.85 -6.53
N VAL A 91 14.27 17.01 -6.16
CA VAL A 91 14.38 16.57 -4.76
C VAL A 91 14.97 17.72 -3.96
N GLU A 92 14.12 18.35 -3.16
CA GLU A 92 14.50 19.43 -2.25
C GLU A 92 14.94 18.88 -0.88
N PRO A 93 15.78 19.62 -0.14
CA PRO A 93 16.11 19.29 1.24
C PRO A 93 14.86 19.32 2.13
N PRO A 94 14.89 18.65 3.30
CA PRO A 94 13.75 18.59 4.20
C PRO A 94 13.30 19.99 4.62
N ASP A 95 12.01 20.27 4.46
CA ASP A 95 11.41 21.52 4.91
C ASP A 95 11.36 21.55 6.45
N ALA A 96 11.62 22.71 7.07
CA ALA A 96 11.45 22.87 8.51
C ALA A 96 10.00 22.59 8.97
N ALA A 97 9.02 22.76 8.06
CA ALA A 97 7.62 22.41 8.27
C ALA A 97 7.32 20.90 8.15
N ALA A 98 8.28 20.07 7.72
CA ALA A 98 8.12 18.62 7.57
C ALA A 98 8.20 17.90 8.93
N THR A 99 7.15 18.05 9.72
CA THR A 99 7.00 17.33 10.99
C THR A 99 6.98 15.82 10.79
N PRO A 100 7.29 15.01 11.83
CA PRO A 100 7.25 13.55 11.76
C PRO A 100 5.89 12.98 11.32
N SER A 101 4.78 13.66 11.65
CA SER A 101 3.43 13.26 11.23
C SER A 101 3.21 13.46 9.73
N VAL A 102 3.69 14.57 9.16
CA VAL A 102 3.66 14.81 7.70
C VAL A 102 4.48 13.76 6.96
N CYS A 103 5.64 13.41 7.53
CA CYS A 103 6.49 12.35 7.00
C CYS A 103 5.78 10.98 6.98
N ALA A 104 5.13 10.60 8.08
CA ALA A 104 4.38 9.35 8.17
C ALA A 104 3.18 9.33 7.23
N LEU A 105 2.49 10.47 7.08
CA LEU A 105 1.38 10.61 6.15
C LEU A 105 1.83 10.44 4.70
N ALA A 106 2.94 11.08 4.31
CA ALA A 106 3.52 10.93 2.98
C ALA A 106 3.83 9.46 2.65
N GLU A 107 4.46 8.74 3.58
CA GLU A 107 4.74 7.31 3.41
C GLU A 107 3.48 6.47 3.26
N ARG A 108 2.44 6.79 4.04
CA ARG A 108 1.15 6.09 3.97
C ARG A 108 0.50 6.28 2.61
N LEU A 109 0.44 7.52 2.12
CA LEU A 109 -0.14 7.87 0.83
C LEU A 109 0.61 7.22 -0.33
N ILE A 110 1.94 7.18 -0.29
CA ILE A 110 2.75 6.48 -1.31
C ILE A 110 2.40 4.99 -1.32
N ARG A 111 2.29 4.35 -0.15
CA ARG A 111 1.94 2.93 -0.06
C ARG A 111 0.55 2.66 -0.59
N GLU A 112 -0.45 3.44 -0.17
CA GLU A 112 -1.84 3.30 -0.62
C GLU A 112 -2.04 3.55 -2.13
N ALA A 113 -1.22 4.42 -2.73
CA ALA A 113 -1.26 4.69 -4.16
C ALA A 113 -0.56 3.60 -4.99
N THR A 114 0.46 2.93 -4.45
CA THR A 114 1.32 1.99 -5.20
C THR A 114 1.08 0.51 -4.90
N ARG A 115 0.37 0.19 -3.82
CA ARG A 115 0.03 -1.15 -3.35
C ARG A 115 -1.45 -1.23 -3.02
#